data_AF-A0A954FSK5-F1
#
_entry.id   AF-A0A954FSK5-F1
#
_cell.length_a   1.000
_cell.length_b   1.000
_cell.length_c   1.000
_cell.angle_alpha   90.00
_cell.angle_beta   90.00
_cell.angle_gamma   90.00
#
_symmetry.space_group_name_H-M   'P 1'
#
loop_
_entity.id
_entity.type
_entity.pdbx_description
1 polymer ?
#
loop_
_entity_poly.entity_id
_entity_poly.type
_entity_poly.pdbx_seq_one_letter_code
_entity_poly.pdbx_strand_id
1 'polypeptide(L)'
;MNQTRFVIKSLLYYWRTNLAVLLGVIAATAVIGGALIVGDSVRASLRQMTFDRLGKIDFVVSGHRFFREQLAADLAKSPDLPNGIKTIAPALLMRGSLEKNSADQHLRVGQVNIFGTDERLWSLLEHGDQKAPTDNEAILNARVAEQLQAAVGDEITLWIELPSAIPRDSLLGEREEQSVEITLTVTAILAESSKAGRLALMPNQQLPLDLFVSLSTLQAALDLDEIRASRRNPQSRPARVNSLFFSSDNPSAGTTLTALKTAKDLETALKAALKLEDLNLKIAPNESFQYLSLESEQMILDPQIEQAGVEAAKSLNLSTSPVMVYIANEIMPAPTKQPAPKPPFSMYSIMAGVEFTEQAPFGPFKFIGDKPKL
;
A
#
# COMPACT_ATOMS: atom_id res chain seq x y z
N MET A 1 -47.21 -61.51 -19.22
CA MET A 1 -45.82 -61.97 -19.01
C MET A 1 -45.09 -60.87 -18.23
N ASN A 2 -44.77 -61.08 -16.95
CA ASN A 2 -44.25 -60.01 -16.09
C ASN A 2 -42.81 -59.66 -16.48
N GLN A 3 -42.63 -58.48 -17.09
CA GLN A 3 -41.33 -57.96 -17.53
C GLN A 3 -40.29 -57.94 -16.40
N THR A 4 -40.73 -57.63 -15.18
CA THR A 4 -39.91 -57.67 -13.95
C THR A 4 -39.31 -59.05 -13.67
N ARG A 5 -40.08 -60.12 -13.91
CA ARG A 5 -39.62 -61.51 -13.69
C ARG A 5 -38.56 -61.92 -14.72
N PHE A 6 -38.63 -61.37 -15.93
CA PHE A 6 -37.62 -61.59 -16.96
C PHE A 6 -36.32 -60.84 -16.65
N VAL A 7 -36.41 -59.58 -16.21
CA VAL A 7 -35.25 -58.77 -15.78
C VAL A 7 -34.51 -59.44 -14.63
N ILE A 8 -35.22 -59.90 -13.59
CA ILE A 8 -34.61 -60.56 -12.43
C ILE A 8 -33.93 -61.88 -12.82
N LYS A 9 -34.57 -62.71 -13.66
CA LYS A 9 -33.95 -63.96 -14.14
C LYS A 9 -32.73 -63.71 -15.01
N SER A 10 -32.75 -62.65 -15.85
CA SER A 10 -31.60 -62.26 -16.67
C SER A 10 -30.43 -61.76 -15.80
N LEU A 11 -30.72 -60.97 -14.76
CA LEU A 11 -29.72 -60.50 -13.79
C LEU A 11 -29.04 -61.67 -13.06
N LEU A 12 -29.82 -62.67 -12.64
CA LEU A 12 -29.33 -63.89 -11.99
C LEU A 12 -28.54 -64.80 -12.95
N TYR A 13 -28.98 -64.93 -14.21
CA TYR A 13 -28.29 -65.75 -15.20
C TYR A 13 -26.88 -65.19 -15.53
N TYR A 14 -26.77 -63.86 -15.68
CA TYR A 14 -25.49 -63.16 -15.94
C TYR A 14 -24.85 -62.55 -14.68
N TRP A 15 -25.01 -63.19 -13.51
CA TRP A 15 -24.64 -62.60 -12.22
C TRP A 15 -23.16 -62.18 -12.13
N ARG A 16 -22.23 -62.92 -12.76
CA ARG A 16 -20.79 -62.60 -12.76
C ARG A 16 -20.48 -61.28 -13.46
N THR A 17 -21.06 -61.07 -14.64
CA THR A 17 -20.86 -59.84 -15.43
C THR A 17 -21.51 -58.64 -14.74
N ASN A 18 -22.74 -58.82 -14.24
CA ASN A 18 -23.43 -57.78 -13.49
C ASN A 18 -22.69 -57.40 -12.21
N LEU A 19 -22.08 -58.36 -11.51
CA LEU A 19 -21.26 -58.12 -10.33
C LEU A 19 -19.99 -57.31 -10.66
N ALA A 20 -19.30 -57.64 -11.76
CA ALA A 20 -18.12 -56.89 -12.20
C ALA A 20 -18.47 -55.42 -12.54
N VAL A 21 -19.59 -55.19 -13.24
CA VAL A 21 -20.10 -53.84 -13.52
C VAL A 21 -20.45 -53.11 -12.22
N LEU A 22 -21.15 -53.78 -11.29
CA LEU A 22 -21.50 -53.21 -9.99
C LEU A 22 -20.26 -52.78 -9.19
N LEU A 23 -19.24 -53.63 -9.11
CA LEU A 23 -17.97 -53.31 -8.43
C LEU A 23 -17.24 -52.14 -9.11
N GLY A 24 -17.25 -52.09 -10.45
CA GLY A 24 -16.71 -50.95 -11.20
C GLY A 24 -17.43 -49.63 -10.89
N VAL A 25 -18.76 -49.65 -10.81
CA VAL A 25 -19.57 -48.48 -10.43
C VAL A 25 -19.31 -48.07 -8.97
N ILE A 26 -19.20 -49.04 -8.05
CA ILE A 26 -18.86 -48.76 -6.64
C ILE A 26 -17.47 -48.11 -6.55
N ALA A 27 -16.47 -48.66 -7.24
CA ALA A 27 -15.12 -48.11 -7.24
C ALA A 27 -15.09 -46.69 -7.83
N ALA A 28 -15.76 -46.47 -8.97
CA ALA A 28 -15.82 -45.16 -9.61
C ALA A 28 -16.53 -44.12 -8.72
N THR A 29 -17.67 -44.47 -8.12
CA THR A 29 -18.39 -43.55 -7.21
C THR A 29 -17.60 -43.28 -5.93
N ALA A 30 -16.91 -44.27 -5.37
CA ALA A 30 -16.04 -44.10 -4.21
C ALA A 30 -14.86 -43.16 -4.51
N VAL A 31 -14.21 -43.30 -5.67
CA VAL A 31 -13.11 -42.42 -6.08
C VAL A 31 -13.58 -40.98 -6.31
N ILE A 32 -14.69 -40.80 -7.02
CA ILE A 32 -15.25 -39.45 -7.26
C ILE A 32 -15.72 -38.81 -5.95
N GLY A 33 -16.42 -39.56 -5.10
CA GLY A 33 -16.87 -39.10 -3.79
C GLY A 33 -15.70 -38.76 -2.86
N GLY A 34 -14.68 -39.61 -2.80
CA GLY A 34 -13.46 -39.37 -2.02
C GLY A 34 -12.71 -38.13 -2.47
N ALA A 35 -12.53 -37.94 -3.79
CA ALA A 35 -11.87 -36.76 -4.33
C ALA A 35 -12.63 -35.46 -4.02
N LEU A 36 -13.97 -35.48 -4.08
CA LEU A 36 -14.81 -34.33 -3.72
C LEU A 36 -14.69 -33.98 -2.23
N ILE A 37 -14.76 -34.98 -1.34
CA ILE A 37 -14.68 -34.76 0.12
C ILE A 37 -13.30 -34.22 0.52
N VAL A 38 -12.23 -34.79 -0.03
CA VAL A 38 -10.86 -34.32 0.26
C VAL A 38 -10.66 -32.91 -0.27
N GLY A 39 -11.13 -32.63 -1.49
CA GLY A 39 -11.05 -31.30 -2.09
C GLY A 39 -11.78 -30.23 -1.26
N ASP A 40 -12.98 -30.54 -0.78
CA ASP A 40 -13.76 -29.62 0.06
C ASP A 40 -13.11 -29.41 1.44
N SER A 41 -12.59 -30.48 2.04
CA SER A 41 -11.89 -30.40 3.34
C SER A 41 -10.62 -29.54 3.26
N VAL A 42 -9.81 -29.70 2.20
CA VAL A 42 -8.61 -28.88 1.98
C VAL A 42 -9.00 -27.43 1.73
N ARG A 43 -10.02 -27.18 0.91
CA ARG A 43 -10.52 -25.81 0.64
C ARG A 43 -11.02 -25.14 1.91
N ALA A 44 -11.82 -25.83 2.72
CA ALA A 44 -12.32 -25.33 3.99
C ALA A 44 -11.18 -25.04 4.97
N SER A 45 -10.18 -25.93 5.05
CA SER A 45 -9.01 -25.76 5.92
C SER A 45 -8.15 -24.55 5.52
N LEU A 46 -7.88 -24.37 4.22
CA LEU A 46 -7.14 -23.21 3.71
C LEU A 46 -7.90 -21.91 3.92
N ARG A 47 -9.23 -21.92 3.72
CA ARG A 47 -10.10 -20.77 3.98
C ARG A 47 -10.08 -20.38 5.46
N GLN A 48 -10.22 -21.36 6.36
CA GLN A 48 -10.17 -21.11 7.79
C GLN A 48 -8.81 -20.55 8.22
N MET A 49 -7.72 -21.15 7.75
CA MET A 49 -6.36 -20.67 8.02
C MET A 49 -6.16 -19.23 7.54
N THR A 50 -6.75 -18.85 6.40
CA THR A 50 -6.66 -17.48 5.89
C THR A 50 -7.42 -16.49 6.78
N PHE A 51 -8.64 -16.83 7.20
CA PHE A 51 -9.41 -15.94 8.09
C PHE A 51 -8.83 -15.82 9.49
N ASP A 52 -8.27 -16.91 10.03
CA ASP A 52 -7.61 -16.85 11.33
C ASP A 52 -6.43 -15.87 11.34
N ARG A 53 -5.79 -15.63 10.19
CA ARG A 53 -4.69 -14.65 10.06
C ARG A 53 -5.17 -13.20 10.03
N LEU A 54 -6.39 -12.95 9.57
CA LEU A 54 -6.90 -11.58 9.39
C LEU A 54 -7.57 -11.03 10.65
N GLY A 55 -7.86 -11.86 11.65
CA GLY A 55 -8.60 -11.42 12.83
C GLY A 55 -9.97 -10.86 12.44
N LYS A 56 -10.28 -9.63 12.86
CA LYS A 56 -11.53 -8.92 12.53
C LYS A 56 -11.40 -8.01 11.30
N ILE A 57 -10.31 -8.12 10.54
CA ILE A 57 -10.06 -7.29 9.35
C ILE A 57 -10.82 -7.91 8.16
N ASP A 58 -11.77 -7.17 7.60
CA ASP A 58 -12.53 -7.58 6.41
C ASP A 58 -11.97 -7.00 5.12
N PHE A 59 -11.53 -5.74 5.16
CA PHE A 59 -11.00 -5.04 4.00
C PHE A 59 -9.73 -4.28 4.39
N VAL A 60 -8.81 -4.15 3.43
CA VAL A 60 -7.61 -3.33 3.57
C VAL A 60 -7.45 -2.50 2.32
N VAL A 61 -7.22 -1.20 2.51
CA VAL A 61 -6.71 -0.32 1.48
C VAL A 61 -5.25 -0.08 1.83
N SER A 62 -4.35 -0.44 0.95
CA SER A 62 -2.91 -0.20 1.12
C SER A 62 -2.37 0.45 -0.14
N GLY A 63 -1.61 1.52 0.04
CA GLY A 63 -1.00 2.29 -1.04
C GLY A 63 0.53 2.24 -0.97
N HIS A 64 1.17 2.42 -2.11
CA HIS A 64 2.61 2.67 -2.15
C HIS A 64 2.99 4.07 -1.63
N ARG A 65 2.02 4.98 -1.61
CA ARG A 65 2.17 6.37 -1.18
C ARG A 65 1.54 6.56 0.20
N PHE A 66 2.07 7.53 0.94
CA PHE A 66 1.49 7.94 2.20
C PHE A 66 0.37 8.96 1.97
N PHE A 67 -0.76 8.75 2.63
CA PHE A 67 -1.90 9.66 2.70
C PHE A 67 -2.12 10.10 4.14
N ARG A 68 -3.03 11.05 4.38
CA ARG A 68 -3.23 11.61 5.72
C ARG A 68 -3.88 10.57 6.62
N GLU A 69 -3.40 10.44 7.86
CA GLU A 69 -4.05 9.62 8.88
C GLU A 69 -5.51 10.04 9.10
N GLN A 70 -5.77 11.34 8.99
CA GLN A 70 -7.08 11.97 9.11
C GLN A 70 -8.12 11.41 8.12
N LEU A 71 -7.70 10.81 7.01
CA LEU A 71 -8.61 10.16 6.05
C LEU A 71 -9.49 9.09 6.71
N ALA A 72 -8.97 8.38 7.72
CA ALA A 72 -9.76 7.40 8.48
C ALA A 72 -10.96 8.05 9.19
N ALA A 73 -10.75 9.22 9.80
CA ALA A 73 -11.79 9.97 10.49
C ALA A 73 -12.72 10.71 9.54
N ASP A 74 -12.21 11.20 8.40
CA ASP A 74 -13.01 11.81 7.34
C ASP A 74 -13.96 10.76 6.72
N LEU A 75 -13.47 9.54 6.45
CA LEU A 75 -14.27 8.40 5.99
C LEU A 75 -15.33 7.96 6.99
N ALA A 76 -14.99 7.88 8.28
CA ALA A 76 -15.93 7.49 9.33
C ALA A 76 -17.13 8.46 9.43
N LYS A 77 -16.97 9.70 8.98
CA LYS A 77 -18.02 10.73 8.95
C LYS A 77 -18.71 10.85 7.59
N SER A 78 -18.23 10.14 6.58
CA SER A 78 -18.76 10.23 5.22
C SER A 78 -20.15 9.60 5.14
N PRO A 79 -21.14 10.28 4.53
CA PRO A 79 -22.46 9.69 4.29
C PRO A 79 -22.42 8.52 3.30
N ASP A 80 -21.36 8.44 2.48
CA ASP A 80 -21.18 7.40 1.46
C ASP A 80 -20.53 6.13 2.04
N LEU A 81 -20.15 6.13 3.32
CA LEU A 81 -19.56 4.95 3.97
C LEU A 81 -20.57 3.79 3.95
N PRO A 82 -20.18 2.59 3.48
CA PRO A 82 -21.09 1.46 3.43
C PRO A 82 -21.62 1.07 4.82
N ASN A 83 -22.92 0.82 4.88
CA ASN A 83 -23.57 0.37 6.10
C ASN A 83 -22.89 -0.91 6.64
N GLY A 84 -22.59 -0.90 7.93
CA GLY A 84 -21.99 -2.04 8.63
C GLY A 84 -20.47 -2.00 8.72
N ILE A 85 -19.78 -0.98 8.18
CA ILE A 85 -18.38 -0.72 8.56
C ILE A 85 -18.35 -0.11 9.96
N LYS A 86 -17.64 -0.76 10.87
CA LYS A 86 -17.60 -0.41 12.29
C LYS A 86 -16.34 0.37 12.66
N THR A 87 -15.19 -0.11 12.21
CA THR A 87 -13.88 0.42 12.61
C THR A 87 -13.06 0.69 11.36
N ILE A 88 -12.41 1.85 11.33
CA ILE A 88 -11.43 2.24 10.33
C ILE A 88 -10.14 2.54 11.08
N ALA A 89 -9.14 1.68 10.93
CA ALA A 89 -7.87 1.78 11.63
C ALA A 89 -6.76 2.18 10.64
N PRO A 90 -6.15 3.37 10.80
CA PRO A 90 -4.99 3.75 10.03
C PRO A 90 -3.74 3.05 10.56
N ALA A 91 -2.81 2.75 9.65
CA ALA A 91 -1.57 2.10 10.00
C ALA A 91 -0.48 2.35 8.97
N LEU A 92 0.77 2.22 9.43
CA LEU A 92 1.93 2.14 8.57
C LEU A 92 2.28 0.68 8.35
N LEU A 93 2.22 0.24 7.10
CA LEU A 93 2.65 -1.09 6.69
C LEU A 93 3.90 -0.97 5.84
N MET A 94 5.03 -1.44 6.35
CA MET A 94 6.31 -1.36 5.66
C MET A 94 7.05 -2.68 5.74
N ARG A 95 8.14 -2.78 5.00
CA ARG A 95 9.07 -3.90 5.08
C ARG A 95 10.44 -3.38 5.51
N GLY A 96 11.10 -4.11 6.39
CA GLY A 96 12.44 -3.76 6.83
C GLY A 96 13.23 -4.97 7.31
N SER A 97 14.34 -4.70 7.99
CA SER A 97 15.16 -5.72 8.63
C SER A 97 15.40 -5.39 10.09
N LEU A 98 15.50 -6.44 10.90
CA LEU A 98 15.81 -6.35 12.31
C LEU A 98 17.20 -6.88 12.57
N GLU A 99 17.91 -6.24 13.47
CA GLU A 99 19.22 -6.64 13.94
C GLU A 99 19.23 -6.70 15.47
N LYS A 100 19.95 -7.68 16.01
CA LYS A 100 20.23 -7.79 17.44
C LYS A 100 21.72 -7.95 17.61
N ASN A 101 22.30 -6.99 18.33
CA ASN A 101 23.72 -7.01 18.69
C ASN A 101 23.89 -7.68 20.04
N SER A 102 24.59 -8.81 20.06
CA SER A 102 25.11 -9.44 21.28
C SER A 102 26.63 -9.41 21.24
N ALA A 103 27.29 -9.48 22.41
CA ALA A 103 28.74 -9.30 22.55
C ALA A 103 29.58 -10.17 21.58
N ASP A 104 29.07 -11.36 21.22
CA ASP A 104 29.76 -12.32 20.34
C ASP A 104 29.00 -12.63 19.03
N GLN A 105 27.80 -12.09 18.83
CA GLN A 105 26.95 -12.42 17.67
C GLN A 105 26.15 -11.22 17.16
N HIS A 106 26.19 -11.03 15.84
CA HIS A 106 25.32 -10.11 15.11
C HIS A 106 24.26 -10.94 14.37
N LEU A 107 23.03 -10.90 14.88
CA LEU A 107 21.91 -11.62 14.27
C LEU A 107 21.06 -10.64 13.48
N ARG A 108 20.69 -11.02 12.26
CA ARG A 108 19.87 -10.21 11.36
C ARG A 108 18.74 -11.02 10.76
N VAL A 109 17.55 -10.43 10.75
CA VAL A 109 16.36 -10.97 10.07
C VAL A 109 15.88 -9.94 9.07
N GLY A 110 15.97 -10.29 7.78
CA GLY A 110 15.46 -9.45 6.70
C GLY A 110 13.97 -9.67 6.45
N GLN A 111 13.39 -8.82 5.60
CA GLN A 111 12.08 -9.06 4.99
C GLN A 111 10.90 -9.10 5.98
N VAL A 112 11.04 -8.47 7.15
CA VAL A 112 10.04 -8.38 8.21
C VAL A 112 8.96 -7.37 7.82
N ASN A 113 7.68 -7.74 7.95
CA ASN A 113 6.55 -6.83 7.86
C ASN A 113 6.46 -6.02 9.15
N ILE A 114 6.44 -4.70 9.00
CA ILE A 114 6.38 -3.76 10.11
C ILE A 114 4.99 -3.15 10.09
N PHE A 115 4.28 -3.36 11.19
CA PHE A 115 2.97 -2.77 11.43
C PHE A 115 3.13 -1.67 12.47
N GLY A 116 3.10 -0.41 12.02
CA GLY A 116 2.87 0.74 12.88
C GLY A 116 1.39 0.76 13.25
N THR A 117 1.09 0.39 14.50
CA THR A 117 -0.27 0.16 14.98
C THR A 117 -0.66 1.16 16.06
N ASP A 118 -1.95 1.45 16.11
CA ASP A 118 -2.58 2.16 17.22
C ASP A 118 -3.63 1.27 17.90
N GLU A 119 -4.34 1.79 18.90
CA GLU A 119 -5.40 1.03 19.59
C GLU A 119 -6.51 0.57 18.64
N ARG A 120 -6.81 1.32 17.57
CA ARG A 120 -7.86 0.97 16.60
C ARG A 120 -7.45 -0.30 15.87
N LEU A 121 -6.25 -0.36 15.28
CA LEU A 121 -5.77 -1.55 14.58
C LEU A 121 -5.56 -2.71 15.56
N TRP A 122 -4.97 -2.44 16.73
CA TRP A 122 -4.72 -3.46 17.74
C TRP A 122 -6.01 -4.18 18.16
N SER A 123 -7.11 -3.45 18.34
CA SER A 123 -8.44 -4.01 18.68
C SER A 123 -9.03 -4.98 17.65
N LEU A 124 -8.55 -4.93 16.39
CA LEU A 124 -8.95 -5.81 15.31
C LEU A 124 -8.20 -7.15 15.34
N LEU A 125 -7.06 -7.19 16.02
CA LEU A 125 -6.20 -8.36 16.12
C LEU A 125 -6.60 -9.21 17.33
N GLU A 126 -6.41 -10.52 17.23
CA GLU A 126 -6.62 -11.46 18.34
C GLU A 126 -5.27 -11.74 19.02
N HIS A 127 -4.88 -10.84 19.93
CA HIS A 127 -3.56 -10.78 20.57
C HIS A 127 -3.53 -11.28 22.03
N GLY A 128 -4.66 -11.79 22.56
CA GLY A 128 -4.78 -12.17 23.98
C GLY A 128 -4.73 -10.94 24.90
N ASP A 129 -4.09 -11.07 26.07
CA ASP A 129 -4.01 -10.00 27.08
C ASP A 129 -2.89 -8.97 26.81
N GLN A 130 -2.25 -9.04 25.63
CA GLN A 130 -1.18 -8.12 25.26
C GLN A 130 -1.72 -6.73 24.96
N LYS A 131 -1.07 -5.71 25.51
CA LYS A 131 -1.37 -4.30 25.20
C LYS A 131 -0.76 -3.91 23.86
N ALA A 132 -1.31 -2.86 23.25
CA ALA A 132 -0.71 -2.28 22.05
C ALA A 132 0.69 -1.75 22.38
N PRO A 133 1.68 -1.89 21.48
CA PRO A 133 3.01 -1.33 21.69
C PRO A 133 2.93 0.20 21.75
N THR A 134 3.59 0.78 22.75
CA THR A 134 3.70 2.23 22.95
C THR A 134 5.16 2.68 22.87
N ASP A 135 5.41 3.96 22.56
CA ASP A 135 6.78 4.50 22.47
C ASP A 135 7.72 3.60 21.63
N ASN A 136 8.91 3.26 22.15
CA ASN A 136 9.88 2.41 21.48
C ASN A 136 9.67 0.91 21.78
N GLU A 137 8.46 0.48 22.12
CA GLU A 137 8.16 -0.93 22.34
C GLU A 137 7.98 -1.69 21.02
N ALA A 138 8.47 -2.93 21.01
CA ALA A 138 8.33 -3.88 19.93
C ALA A 138 7.61 -5.15 20.40
N ILE A 139 6.61 -5.57 19.64
CA ILE A 139 5.99 -6.88 19.79
C ILE A 139 6.34 -7.72 18.56
N LEU A 140 7.04 -8.82 18.79
CA LEU A 140 7.49 -9.72 17.73
C LEU A 140 6.54 -10.91 17.61
N ASN A 141 6.39 -11.47 16.41
CA ASN A 141 5.87 -12.81 16.32
C ASN A 141 6.95 -13.87 16.66
N ALA A 142 6.51 -15.09 16.97
CA ALA A 142 7.41 -16.18 17.39
C ALA A 142 8.52 -16.46 16.37
N ARG A 143 8.24 -16.33 15.06
CA ARG A 143 9.22 -16.61 14.00
C ARG A 143 10.35 -15.60 13.95
N VAL A 144 10.03 -14.32 14.09
CA VAL A 144 11.05 -13.26 14.17
C VAL A 144 11.87 -13.43 15.44
N ALA A 145 11.23 -13.69 16.58
CA ALA A 145 11.92 -13.90 17.84
C ALA A 145 12.86 -15.11 17.81
N GLU A 146 12.45 -16.23 17.21
CA GLU A 146 13.29 -17.43 17.05
C GLU A 146 14.52 -17.14 16.17
N GLN A 147 14.34 -16.51 15.00
CA GLN A 147 15.45 -16.23 14.08
C GLN A 147 16.43 -15.19 14.65
N LEU A 148 15.92 -14.19 15.37
CA LEU A 148 16.73 -13.16 16.01
C LEU A 148 17.27 -13.59 17.38
N GLN A 149 16.86 -14.77 17.87
CA GLN A 149 17.10 -15.24 19.24
C GLN A 149 16.76 -14.16 20.28
N ALA A 150 15.64 -13.46 20.07
CA ALA A 150 15.18 -12.36 20.91
C ALA A 150 14.25 -12.87 22.02
N ALA A 151 14.41 -12.29 23.21
CA ALA A 151 13.58 -12.50 24.38
C ALA A 151 12.93 -11.17 24.79
N VAL A 152 11.89 -11.27 25.63
CA VAL A 152 11.28 -10.08 26.24
C VAL A 152 12.31 -9.35 27.10
N GLY A 153 12.46 -8.06 26.90
CA GLY A 153 13.44 -7.18 27.53
C GLY A 153 14.66 -6.87 26.67
N ASP A 154 14.85 -7.56 25.55
CA ASP A 154 15.98 -7.29 24.65
C ASP A 154 15.80 -6.00 23.84
N GLU A 155 16.91 -5.35 23.53
CA GLU A 155 16.96 -4.26 22.55
C GLU A 155 17.25 -4.82 21.16
N ILE A 156 16.49 -4.34 20.18
CA ILE A 156 16.64 -4.67 18.76
C ILE A 156 16.70 -3.39 17.95
N THR A 157 17.42 -3.43 16.84
CA THR A 157 17.52 -2.33 15.89
C THR A 157 16.67 -2.63 14.67
N LEU A 158 15.75 -1.72 14.36
CA LEU A 158 14.92 -1.75 13.17
C LEU A 158 15.51 -0.86 12.08
N TRP A 159 15.73 -1.44 10.92
CA TRP A 159 16.18 -0.77 9.70
C TRP A 159 15.05 -0.72 8.69
N ILE A 160 14.71 0.49 8.25
CA ILE A 160 13.68 0.74 7.23
C ILE A 160 14.28 1.57 6.11
N GLU A 161 14.08 1.14 4.87
CA GLU A 161 14.38 1.94 3.70
C GLU A 161 13.15 2.76 3.32
N LEU A 162 13.29 4.10 3.31
CA LEU A 162 12.23 4.96 2.80
C LEU A 162 12.38 5.09 1.27
N PRO A 163 11.36 4.72 0.47
CA PRO A 163 11.40 4.93 -0.97
C PRO A 163 11.46 6.44 -1.25
N SER A 164 12.50 6.90 -1.95
CA SER A 164 12.58 8.31 -2.37
C SER A 164 11.48 8.64 -3.37
N ALA A 165 10.80 9.77 -3.19
CA ALA A 165 9.85 10.31 -4.16
C ALA A 165 10.52 10.72 -5.49
N ILE A 166 11.84 10.94 -5.47
CA ILE A 166 12.66 11.28 -6.64
C ILE A 166 13.55 10.07 -6.99
N PRO A 167 13.47 9.52 -8.21
CA PRO A 167 14.34 8.43 -8.64
C PRO A 167 15.82 8.78 -8.45
N ARG A 168 16.60 7.84 -7.91
CA ARG A 168 18.03 8.04 -7.62
C ARG A 168 18.87 8.30 -8.88
N ASP A 169 18.42 7.80 -10.03
CA ASP A 169 19.07 8.01 -11.32
C ASP A 169 18.78 9.40 -11.92
N SER A 170 17.94 10.21 -11.24
CA SER A 170 17.72 11.61 -11.61
C SER A 170 18.90 12.48 -11.18
N LEU A 171 19.25 13.45 -12.02
CA LEU A 171 20.24 14.48 -11.68
C LEU A 171 19.84 15.33 -10.46
N LEU A 172 18.56 15.33 -10.08
CA LEU A 172 18.01 16.02 -8.92
C LEU A 172 17.68 15.07 -7.74
N GLY A 173 18.00 13.77 -7.85
CA GLY A 173 17.77 12.81 -6.78
C GLY A 173 18.90 12.80 -5.75
N GLU A 174 18.56 12.71 -4.46
CA GLU A 174 19.55 12.47 -3.41
C GLU A 174 20.11 11.04 -3.54
N ARG A 175 21.43 10.91 -3.58
CA ARG A 175 22.13 9.63 -3.78
C ARG A 175 22.36 8.86 -2.48
N GLU A 176 22.07 9.46 -1.33
CA GLU A 176 22.21 8.82 -0.03
C GLU A 176 20.97 7.93 0.27
N GLU A 177 21.22 6.75 0.82
CA GLU A 177 20.16 5.88 1.33
C GLU A 177 19.58 6.53 2.60
N GLN A 178 18.33 7.02 2.54
CA GLN A 178 17.56 7.31 3.75
C GLN A 178 17.10 5.98 4.35
N SER A 179 18.06 5.23 4.90
CA SER A 179 17.78 4.14 5.83
C SER A 179 17.56 4.75 7.21
N VAL A 180 16.38 4.55 7.77
CA VAL A 180 16.07 4.99 9.14
C VAL A 180 16.35 3.83 10.09
N GLU A 181 17.16 4.11 11.10
CA GLU A 181 17.47 3.19 12.19
C GLU A 181 16.66 3.55 13.44
N ILE A 182 15.96 2.58 14.03
CA ILE A 182 15.12 2.75 15.22
C ILE A 182 15.47 1.69 16.24
N THR A 183 15.94 2.09 17.42
CA THR A 183 16.14 1.17 18.54
C THR A 183 14.81 0.92 19.27
N LEU A 184 14.46 -0.35 19.43
CA LEU A 184 13.21 -0.79 20.04
C LEU A 184 13.48 -1.80 21.16
N THR A 185 12.63 -1.82 22.17
CA THR A 185 12.67 -2.80 23.28
C THR A 185 11.57 -3.82 23.10
N VAL A 186 11.91 -5.12 23.11
CA VAL A 186 10.95 -6.21 22.95
C VAL A 186 10.11 -6.35 24.23
N THR A 187 8.81 -6.08 24.17
CA THR A 187 7.91 -6.18 25.34
C THR A 187 7.07 -7.45 25.34
N ALA A 188 6.78 -8.01 24.17
CA ALA A 188 6.05 -9.26 24.04
C ALA A 188 6.45 -10.04 22.79
N ILE A 189 6.24 -11.35 22.86
CA ILE A 189 6.38 -12.27 21.72
C ILE A 189 5.05 -13.00 21.55
N LEU A 190 4.41 -12.79 20.39
CA LEU A 190 3.16 -13.46 20.04
C LEU A 190 3.45 -14.91 19.65
N ALA A 191 2.85 -15.84 20.39
CA ALA A 191 2.98 -17.27 20.11
C ALA A 191 2.44 -17.63 18.71
N GLU A 192 2.97 -18.68 18.09
CA GLU A 192 2.45 -19.15 16.80
C GLU A 192 0.97 -19.56 16.86
N SER A 193 0.44 -19.92 18.04
CA SER A 193 -0.98 -20.22 18.22
C SER A 193 -1.87 -18.97 18.30
N SER A 194 -1.28 -17.79 18.51
CA SER A 194 -2.00 -16.52 18.44
C SER A 194 -2.31 -16.20 16.98
N LYS A 195 -3.55 -15.80 16.73
CA LYS A 195 -4.00 -15.35 15.42
C LYS A 195 -3.29 -14.07 14.98
N ALA A 196 -3.07 -13.12 15.90
CA ALA A 196 -2.31 -11.90 15.63
C ALA A 196 -0.86 -12.18 15.21
N GLY A 197 -0.22 -13.20 15.78
CA GLY A 197 1.14 -13.63 15.41
C GLY A 197 1.26 -14.23 13.99
N ARG A 198 0.13 -14.41 13.29
CA ARG A 198 0.07 -14.91 11.91
C ARG A 198 -0.50 -13.88 10.93
N LEU A 199 -0.56 -12.61 11.31
CA LEU A 199 -1.16 -11.57 10.48
C LEU A 199 -0.50 -11.50 9.11
N ALA A 200 -1.24 -11.83 8.06
CA ALA A 200 -0.74 -11.77 6.70
C ALA A 200 -1.83 -11.24 5.78
N LEU A 201 -1.51 -10.19 5.03
CA LEU A 201 -2.42 -9.61 4.03
C LEU A 201 -2.37 -10.32 2.68
N MET A 202 -1.28 -11.05 2.44
CA MET A 202 -1.08 -11.82 1.22
C MET A 202 -1.34 -13.30 1.49
N PRO A 203 -1.96 -14.04 0.54
CA PRO A 203 -2.24 -15.46 0.68
C PRO A 203 -0.95 -16.28 0.48
N ASN A 204 -0.04 -16.24 1.45
CA ASN A 204 1.18 -17.05 1.49
C ASN A 204 1.00 -18.27 2.42
N GLN A 205 1.64 -19.40 2.12
CA GLN A 205 1.58 -20.57 3.01
C GLN A 205 2.60 -20.47 4.16
N GLN A 206 3.70 -19.76 3.94
CA GLN A 206 4.71 -19.52 4.95
C GLN A 206 4.16 -18.62 6.06
N LEU A 207 4.58 -18.89 7.31
CA LEU A 207 4.27 -17.98 8.41
C LEU A 207 4.98 -16.64 8.17
N PRO A 208 4.27 -15.52 8.35
CA PRO A 208 4.85 -14.21 8.13
C PRO A 208 5.93 -13.90 9.18
N LEU A 209 6.78 -12.92 8.88
CA LEU A 209 7.73 -12.35 9.82
C LEU A 209 7.19 -10.97 10.18
N ASP A 210 6.61 -10.82 11.37
CA ASP A 210 5.89 -9.60 11.74
C ASP A 210 6.50 -8.95 12.98
N LEU A 211 6.58 -7.63 12.92
CA LEU A 211 6.90 -6.73 14.02
C LEU A 211 5.76 -5.72 14.14
N PHE A 212 5.23 -5.58 15.35
CA PHE A 212 4.27 -4.53 15.70
C PHE A 212 4.98 -3.48 16.56
N VAL A 213 4.83 -2.22 16.17
CA VAL A 213 5.37 -1.05 16.86
C VAL A 213 4.30 0.02 16.99
N SER A 214 4.56 1.04 17.82
CA SER A 214 3.68 2.20 17.91
C SER A 214 3.65 2.98 16.59
N LEU A 215 2.44 3.30 16.12
CA LEU A 215 2.24 4.13 14.93
C LEU A 215 2.91 5.51 15.10
N SER A 216 2.77 6.14 16.26
CA SER A 216 3.32 7.49 16.49
C SER A 216 4.85 7.50 16.49
N THR A 217 5.48 6.48 17.07
CA THR A 217 6.94 6.35 17.08
C THR A 217 7.49 6.12 15.68
N LEU A 218 6.83 5.23 14.93
CA LEU A 218 7.21 4.96 13.55
C LEU A 218 7.01 6.18 12.65
N GLN A 219 5.91 6.92 12.84
CA GLN A 219 5.67 8.17 12.14
C GLN A 219 6.76 9.20 12.44
N ALA A 220 7.09 9.44 13.72
CA ALA A 220 8.10 10.40 14.12
C ALA A 220 9.49 10.03 13.58
N ALA A 221 9.87 8.76 13.63
CA ALA A 221 11.16 8.29 13.12
C ALA A 221 11.30 8.47 11.60
N LEU A 222 10.20 8.37 10.86
CA LEU A 222 10.16 8.52 9.41
C LEU A 222 9.85 9.95 8.92
N ASP A 223 9.78 10.95 9.82
CA ASP A 223 9.31 12.31 9.53
C ASP A 223 7.92 12.30 8.84
N LEU A 224 7.01 11.47 9.36
CA LEU A 224 5.62 11.28 8.91
C LEU A 224 4.59 11.70 9.97
N ASP A 225 5.02 12.26 11.09
CA ASP A 225 4.18 12.73 12.17
C ASP A 225 3.48 14.06 11.88
N GLU A 226 2.50 14.43 12.71
CA GLU A 226 1.77 15.68 12.58
C GLU A 226 2.63 16.87 13.04
N ILE A 227 2.95 17.77 12.10
CA ILE A 227 3.52 19.08 12.42
C ILE A 227 2.38 20.08 12.56
N ARG A 228 2.14 20.57 13.77
CA ARG A 228 1.16 21.63 14.02
C ARG A 228 1.76 23.00 13.75
N ALA A 229 1.00 23.86 13.07
CA ALA A 229 1.41 25.24 12.83
C ALA A 229 1.64 25.94 14.18
N SER A 230 2.82 26.55 14.31
CA SER A 230 3.22 27.35 15.47
C SER A 230 3.65 28.73 15.01
N ARG A 231 3.79 29.68 15.95
CA ARG A 231 4.30 31.03 15.61
C ARG A 231 5.69 31.00 14.97
N ARG A 232 6.49 29.97 15.26
CA ARG A 232 7.86 29.81 14.73
C ARG A 232 7.88 29.07 13.39
N ASN A 233 6.95 28.12 13.18
CA ASN A 233 6.78 27.43 11.92
C ASN A 233 5.30 27.46 11.51
N PRO A 234 4.92 28.36 10.58
CA PRO A 234 3.53 28.49 10.17
C PRO A 234 3.04 27.33 9.30
N GLN A 235 3.94 26.48 8.79
CA GLN A 235 3.56 25.34 7.96
C GLN A 235 3.10 24.18 8.85
N SER A 236 1.86 23.73 8.63
CA SER A 236 1.34 22.50 9.21
C SER A 236 1.45 21.35 8.23
N ARG A 237 1.75 20.15 8.74
CA ARG A 237 1.75 18.91 7.96
C ARG A 237 0.95 17.85 8.72
N PRO A 238 -0.08 17.23 8.10
CA PRO A 238 -0.81 16.16 8.76
C PRO A 238 0.06 14.92 9.00
N ALA A 239 -0.25 14.11 10.01
CA ALA A 239 0.33 12.78 10.14
C ALA A 239 0.01 11.91 8.92
N ARG A 240 0.92 11.00 8.56
CA ARG A 240 0.88 10.22 7.33
C ARG A 240 0.87 8.72 7.63
N VAL A 241 0.10 7.97 6.84
CA VAL A 241 -0.03 6.51 6.88
C VAL A 241 -0.17 5.98 5.45
N ASN A 242 0.03 4.69 5.21
CA ASN A 242 -0.13 4.11 3.87
C ASN A 242 -1.19 3.00 3.80
N SER A 243 -1.81 2.66 4.92
CA SER A 243 -2.80 1.59 4.98
C SER A 243 -3.99 1.96 5.88
N LEU A 244 -5.18 1.56 5.46
CA LEU A 244 -6.43 1.61 6.23
C LEU A 244 -7.00 0.20 6.34
N PHE A 245 -7.27 -0.22 7.56
CA PHE A 245 -7.86 -1.51 7.89
C PHE A 245 -9.31 -1.31 8.31
N PHE A 246 -10.21 -2.10 7.73
CA PHE A 246 -11.65 -1.98 7.95
C PHE A 246 -12.19 -3.25 8.58
N SER A 247 -13.01 -3.08 9.62
CA SER A 247 -13.80 -4.17 10.20
C SER A 247 -15.29 -3.88 10.05
N SER A 248 -16.08 -4.90 9.75
CA SER A 248 -17.52 -4.81 9.62
C SER A 248 -18.24 -5.41 10.83
N ASP A 249 -19.47 -4.98 11.08
CA ASP A 249 -20.37 -5.59 12.07
C ASP A 249 -20.83 -6.99 11.65
N ASN A 250 -20.82 -7.28 10.35
CA ASN A 250 -21.17 -8.57 9.80
C ASN A 250 -19.92 -9.47 9.67
N PRO A 251 -19.81 -10.58 10.42
CA PRO A 251 -18.66 -11.49 10.34
C PRO A 251 -18.44 -12.15 8.97
N SER A 252 -19.44 -12.09 8.08
CA SER A 252 -19.36 -12.64 6.72
C SER A 252 -19.10 -11.58 5.66
N ALA A 253 -18.85 -10.32 6.06
CA ALA A 253 -18.69 -9.19 5.15
C ALA A 253 -17.54 -9.40 4.17
N GLY A 254 -16.36 -9.84 4.64
CA GLY A 254 -15.22 -10.15 3.78
C GLY A 254 -15.27 -11.49 3.06
N THR A 255 -16.25 -12.36 3.35
CA THR A 255 -16.19 -13.80 2.98
C THR A 255 -17.21 -14.23 1.92
N THR A 256 -18.11 -13.33 1.53
CA THR A 256 -19.25 -13.59 0.65
C THR A 256 -19.09 -12.84 -0.68
N LEU A 257 -19.83 -13.21 -1.73
CA LEU A 257 -19.84 -12.46 -3.00
C LEU A 257 -20.23 -10.98 -2.83
N THR A 258 -20.91 -10.63 -1.73
CA THR A 258 -21.21 -9.25 -1.35
C THR A 258 -19.97 -8.44 -0.97
N ALA A 259 -18.87 -9.09 -0.58
CA ALA A 259 -17.60 -8.43 -0.25
C ALA A 259 -17.09 -7.58 -1.42
N LEU A 260 -17.21 -8.08 -2.66
CA LEU A 260 -16.80 -7.34 -3.86
C LEU A 260 -17.66 -6.09 -4.09
N LYS A 261 -18.94 -6.13 -3.71
CA LYS A 261 -19.81 -4.96 -3.79
C LYS A 261 -19.43 -3.96 -2.71
N THR A 262 -19.29 -4.40 -1.45
CA THR A 262 -18.86 -3.55 -0.34
C THR A 262 -17.50 -2.90 -0.62
N ALA A 263 -16.56 -3.62 -1.22
CA ALA A 263 -15.26 -3.08 -1.61
C ALA A 263 -15.39 -1.94 -2.65
N LYS A 264 -16.28 -2.08 -3.64
CA LYS A 264 -16.57 -1.01 -4.61
C LYS A 264 -17.28 0.19 -3.97
N ASP A 265 -18.20 -0.08 -3.05
CA ASP A 265 -18.89 0.99 -2.31
C ASP A 265 -17.88 1.73 -1.40
N LEU A 266 -16.94 1.01 -0.76
CA LEU A 266 -15.80 1.58 -0.01
C LEU A 266 -14.89 2.41 -0.91
N GLU A 267 -14.57 1.93 -2.12
CA GLU A 267 -13.76 2.68 -3.09
C GLU A 267 -14.46 4.00 -3.48
N THR A 268 -15.78 3.97 -3.62
CA THR A 268 -16.58 5.17 -3.93
C THR A 268 -16.55 6.15 -2.77
N ALA A 269 -16.73 5.67 -1.54
CA ALA A 269 -16.62 6.50 -0.32
C ALA A 269 -15.23 7.11 -0.16
N LEU A 270 -14.18 6.34 -0.47
CA LEU A 270 -12.79 6.79 -0.44
C LEU A 270 -12.56 7.90 -1.47
N LYS A 271 -13.01 7.72 -2.71
CA LYS A 271 -12.92 8.77 -3.75
C LYS A 271 -13.61 10.07 -3.34
N ALA A 272 -14.74 9.99 -2.63
CA ALA A 272 -15.45 11.17 -2.14
C ALA A 272 -14.75 11.87 -0.96
N ALA A 273 -14.03 11.11 -0.12
CA ALA A 273 -13.35 11.63 1.07
C ALA A 273 -11.91 12.10 0.82
N LEU A 274 -11.28 11.65 -0.26
CA LEU A 274 -9.90 12.03 -0.63
C LEU A 274 -9.76 13.54 -0.83
N LYS A 275 -8.67 14.08 -0.29
CA LYS A 275 -8.21 15.45 -0.56
C LYS A 275 -6.91 15.42 -1.36
N LEU A 276 -6.53 16.55 -1.95
CA LEU A 276 -5.29 16.66 -2.72
C LEU A 276 -4.06 16.24 -1.91
N GLU A 277 -4.01 16.59 -0.62
CA GLU A 277 -2.91 16.21 0.27
C GLU A 277 -2.78 14.68 0.46
N ASP A 278 -3.85 13.90 0.29
CA ASP A 278 -3.80 12.42 0.33
C ASP A 278 -3.11 11.84 -0.92
N LEU A 279 -3.00 12.64 -1.98
CA LEU A 279 -2.37 12.29 -3.24
C LEU A 279 -0.98 12.95 -3.39
N ASN A 280 -0.45 13.55 -2.32
CA ASN A 280 0.77 14.37 -2.33
C ASN A 280 0.68 15.55 -3.32
N LEU A 281 -0.52 16.14 -3.43
CA LEU A 281 -0.81 17.31 -4.26
C LEU A 281 -1.17 18.50 -3.38
N LYS A 282 -0.80 19.69 -3.83
CA LYS A 282 -1.19 20.96 -3.22
C LYS A 282 -1.45 22.00 -4.29
N ILE A 283 -2.31 22.96 -3.95
CA ILE A 283 -2.51 24.16 -4.77
C ILE A 283 -1.78 25.30 -4.08
N ALA A 284 -0.71 25.81 -4.70
CA ALA A 284 0.05 26.94 -4.21
C ALA A 284 -0.40 28.23 -4.93
N PRO A 285 -1.05 29.17 -4.22
CA PRO A 285 -1.44 30.45 -4.81
C PRO A 285 -0.22 31.37 -4.95
N ASN A 286 -0.12 32.04 -6.09
CA ASN A 286 0.83 33.13 -6.29
C ASN A 286 0.07 34.45 -6.46
N GLU A 287 -0.04 35.21 -5.37
CA GLU A 287 -0.79 36.47 -5.36
C GLU A 287 -0.13 37.55 -6.22
N SER A 288 1.21 37.57 -6.30
CA SER A 288 1.96 38.59 -7.05
C SER A 288 1.72 38.49 -8.56
N PHE A 289 1.58 37.27 -9.07
CA PHE A 289 1.37 36.99 -10.49
C PHE A 289 -0.04 36.46 -10.81
N GLN A 290 -0.94 36.44 -9.81
CA GLN A 290 -2.34 36.07 -9.94
C GLN A 290 -2.60 34.70 -10.61
N TYR A 291 -1.83 33.68 -10.23
CA TYR A 291 -2.05 32.30 -10.70
C TYR A 291 -2.11 31.30 -9.54
N LEU A 292 -2.66 30.12 -9.84
CA LEU A 292 -2.65 28.96 -8.95
C LEU A 292 -1.73 27.90 -9.56
N SER A 293 -0.79 27.40 -8.76
CA SER A 293 0.11 26.30 -9.14
C SER A 293 -0.44 25.00 -8.58
N LEU A 294 -0.70 24.00 -9.44
CA LEU A 294 -0.89 22.63 -8.99
C LEU A 294 0.49 21.99 -8.84
N GLU A 295 0.90 21.73 -7.61
CA GLU A 295 2.22 21.16 -7.29
C GLU A 295 2.07 19.76 -6.71
N SER A 296 3.08 18.91 -6.94
CA SER A 296 3.24 17.63 -6.26
C SER A 296 4.49 17.63 -5.40
N GLU A 297 4.50 16.83 -4.34
CA GLU A 297 5.72 16.51 -3.60
C GLU A 297 6.65 15.57 -4.42
N GLN A 298 6.19 15.04 -5.55
CA GLN A 298 6.99 14.28 -6.50
C GLN A 298 7.71 15.21 -7.50
N MET A 299 8.80 14.73 -8.10
CA MET A 299 9.56 15.49 -9.10
C MET A 299 8.74 15.83 -10.36
N ILE A 300 7.80 14.95 -10.73
CA ILE A 300 6.98 15.08 -11.94
C ILE A 300 5.52 14.78 -11.57
N LEU A 301 4.60 15.58 -12.09
CA LEU A 301 3.17 15.28 -12.02
C LEU A 301 2.85 14.07 -12.90
N ASP A 302 2.18 13.08 -12.34
CA ASP A 302 1.69 11.93 -13.11
C ASP A 302 0.79 12.43 -14.26
N PRO A 303 0.93 11.91 -15.50
CA PRO A 303 0.07 12.31 -16.62
C PRO A 303 -1.43 12.24 -16.31
N GLN A 304 -1.88 11.32 -15.46
CA GLN A 304 -3.28 11.24 -15.05
C GLN A 304 -3.70 12.44 -14.18
N ILE A 305 -2.82 12.90 -13.30
CA ILE A 305 -3.04 14.07 -12.44
C ILE A 305 -2.99 15.35 -13.28
N GLU A 306 -2.04 15.44 -14.21
CA GLU A 306 -1.95 16.56 -15.15
C GLU A 306 -3.25 16.71 -15.96
N GLN A 307 -3.73 15.63 -16.58
CA GLN A 307 -4.98 15.62 -17.35
C GLN A 307 -6.18 16.03 -16.49
N ALA A 308 -6.30 15.46 -15.27
CA ALA A 308 -7.36 15.83 -14.34
C ALA A 308 -7.29 17.32 -13.94
N GLY A 309 -6.08 17.86 -13.75
CA GLY A 309 -5.85 19.27 -13.47
C GLY A 309 -6.28 20.18 -14.63
N VAL A 310 -5.97 19.80 -15.87
CA VAL A 310 -6.39 20.51 -17.08
C VAL A 310 -7.90 20.48 -17.26
N GLU A 311 -8.54 19.32 -17.05
CA GLU A 311 -10.00 19.19 -17.11
C GLU A 311 -10.71 20.03 -16.04
N ALA A 312 -10.19 20.01 -14.80
CA ALA A 312 -10.70 20.83 -13.71
C ALA A 312 -10.57 22.33 -14.03
N ALA A 313 -9.41 22.79 -14.49
CA ALA A 313 -9.21 24.17 -14.90
C ALA A 313 -10.14 24.58 -16.04
N LYS A 314 -10.34 23.71 -17.04
CA LYS A 314 -11.28 23.96 -18.14
C LYS A 314 -12.72 24.12 -17.65
N SER A 315 -13.16 23.28 -16.71
CA SER A 315 -14.50 23.40 -16.09
C SER A 315 -14.69 24.71 -15.32
N LEU A 316 -13.61 25.28 -14.82
CA LEU A 316 -13.57 26.55 -14.09
C LEU A 316 -13.29 27.76 -15.01
N ASN A 317 -13.18 27.54 -16.33
CA ASN A 317 -12.79 28.55 -17.31
C ASN A 317 -11.42 29.22 -17.01
N LEU A 318 -10.48 28.46 -16.44
CA LEU A 318 -9.11 28.90 -16.20
C LEU A 318 -8.21 28.50 -17.38
N SER A 319 -7.24 29.36 -17.70
CA SER A 319 -6.17 29.01 -18.64
C SER A 319 -5.09 28.21 -17.92
N THR A 320 -4.57 27.17 -18.57
CA THR A 320 -3.51 26.32 -18.02
C THR A 320 -2.22 26.49 -18.80
N SER A 321 -1.09 26.47 -18.10
CA SER A 321 0.25 26.39 -18.68
C SER A 321 1.00 25.28 -17.92
N PRO A 322 1.35 24.16 -18.59
CA PRO A 322 2.21 23.14 -18.00
C PRO A 322 3.62 23.70 -17.81
N VAL A 323 4.15 23.60 -16.60
CA VAL A 323 5.51 24.06 -16.29
C VAL A 323 6.37 22.84 -15.96
N MET A 324 7.33 22.54 -16.84
CA MET A 324 8.38 21.57 -16.56
C MET A 324 9.68 22.29 -16.20
N VAL A 325 10.35 21.81 -15.16
CA VAL A 325 11.71 22.21 -14.81
C VAL A 325 12.66 21.14 -15.31
N TYR A 326 13.64 21.52 -16.13
CA TYR A 326 14.60 20.60 -16.71
C TYR A 326 15.99 21.24 -16.79
N ILE A 327 17.00 20.39 -16.94
CA ILE A 327 18.38 20.84 -17.14
C ILE A 327 18.64 20.94 -18.64
N ALA A 328 18.98 22.14 -19.10
CA ALA A 328 19.53 22.35 -20.43
C ALA A 328 21.02 21.99 -20.42
N ASN A 329 21.41 21.03 -21.25
CA ASN A 329 22.80 20.59 -21.35
C ASN A 329 23.73 21.74 -21.74
N GLU A 330 23.32 22.56 -22.71
CA GLU A 330 24.07 23.71 -23.20
C GLU A 330 23.13 24.86 -23.56
N ILE A 331 23.45 26.07 -23.10
CA ILE A 331 22.82 27.32 -23.54
C ILE A 331 23.91 28.18 -24.17
N MET A 332 23.73 28.58 -25.43
CA MET A 332 24.68 29.42 -26.16
C MET A 332 23.99 30.63 -26.80
N PRO A 333 24.70 31.76 -26.99
CA PRO A 333 24.20 32.90 -27.74
C PRO A 333 23.84 32.50 -29.18
N ALA A 334 22.84 33.17 -29.75
CA ALA A 334 22.50 32.98 -31.15
C ALA A 334 23.71 33.32 -32.06
N PRO A 335 23.94 32.56 -33.15
CA PRO A 335 25.07 32.79 -34.03
C PRO A 335 24.99 34.19 -34.66
N THR A 336 26.02 35.00 -34.44
CA THR A 336 26.19 36.32 -35.08
C THR A 336 26.86 36.18 -36.45
N LYS A 337 26.75 37.20 -37.31
CA LYS A 337 27.31 37.20 -38.69
C LYS A 337 28.83 36.93 -38.76
N GLN A 338 29.56 37.07 -37.64
CA GLN A 338 30.96 36.69 -37.47
C GLN A 338 31.08 35.79 -36.23
N PRO A 339 30.94 34.47 -36.37
CA PRO A 339 31.00 33.57 -35.23
C PRO A 339 32.42 33.51 -34.66
N ALA A 340 32.55 33.66 -33.33
CA ALA A 340 33.79 33.36 -32.63
C ALA A 340 34.11 31.86 -32.75
N PRO A 341 35.39 31.45 -32.85
CA PRO A 341 35.78 30.05 -33.02
C PRO A 341 35.36 29.13 -31.85
N LYS A 342 35.07 29.70 -30.67
CA LYS A 342 34.39 29.04 -29.56
C LYS A 342 33.38 30.02 -28.94
N PRO A 343 32.08 29.91 -29.24
CA PRO A 343 31.08 30.73 -28.57
C PRO A 343 31.04 30.37 -27.07
N PRO A 344 30.89 31.35 -26.17
CA PRO A 344 30.68 31.06 -24.75
C PRO A 344 29.36 30.31 -24.61
N PHE A 345 29.34 29.30 -23.75
CA PHE A 345 28.14 28.52 -23.45
C PHE A 345 28.05 28.25 -21.95
N SER A 346 26.82 28.11 -21.45
CA SER A 346 26.54 27.67 -20.09
C SER A 346 26.14 26.20 -20.12
N MET A 347 26.84 25.36 -19.36
CA MET A 347 26.49 23.95 -19.20
C MET A 347 25.54 23.73 -18.05
N TYR A 348 24.65 22.74 -18.19
CA TYR A 348 23.77 22.24 -17.13
C TYR A 348 22.94 23.33 -16.43
N SER A 349 22.38 24.25 -17.22
CA SER A 349 21.53 25.32 -16.72
C SER A 349 20.13 24.79 -16.38
N ILE A 350 19.59 25.15 -15.22
CA ILE A 350 18.19 24.85 -14.85
C ILE A 350 17.27 25.80 -15.61
N MET A 351 16.33 25.25 -16.38
CA MET A 351 15.31 25.99 -17.12
C MET A 351 13.92 25.58 -16.61
N ALA A 352 13.02 26.55 -16.46
CA ALA A 352 11.66 26.35 -15.98
C ALA A 352 10.66 27.01 -16.93
N GLY A 353 9.60 26.29 -17.30
CA GLY A 353 8.45 26.88 -17.99
C GLY A 353 8.73 27.34 -19.43
N VAL A 354 9.73 26.77 -20.09
CA VAL A 354 9.99 27.02 -21.51
C VAL A 354 9.42 25.84 -22.29
N GLU A 355 8.14 25.95 -22.65
CA GLU A 355 7.47 25.01 -23.54
C GLU A 355 7.23 25.66 -24.90
N PHE A 356 7.82 25.10 -25.96
CA PHE A 356 7.80 25.74 -27.28
C PHE A 356 6.45 25.63 -28.00
N THR A 357 5.45 25.02 -27.38
CA THR A 357 4.11 24.74 -27.95
C THR A 357 3.00 25.66 -27.45
N GLU A 358 3.28 26.64 -26.58
CA GLU A 358 2.23 27.45 -25.96
C GLU A 358 1.40 28.31 -26.94
N GLN A 359 0.09 28.31 -26.73
CA GLN A 359 -0.89 29.18 -27.39
C GLN A 359 -1.20 30.39 -26.46
N ALA A 360 -1.92 31.39 -26.96
CA ALA A 360 -2.32 32.54 -26.13
C ALA A 360 -3.07 32.07 -24.86
N PRO A 361 -2.83 32.68 -23.67
CA PRO A 361 -2.10 33.92 -23.44
C PRO A 361 -0.57 33.77 -23.22
N PHE A 362 -0.05 32.54 -23.11
CA PHE A 362 1.34 32.29 -22.72
C PHE A 362 2.32 32.23 -23.91
N GLY A 363 1.79 32.04 -25.13
CA GLY A 363 2.53 32.16 -26.38
C GLY A 363 1.80 32.99 -27.46
N PRO A 364 2.28 32.99 -28.71
CA PRO A 364 3.48 32.28 -29.17
C PRO A 364 4.77 33.07 -28.90
N PHE A 365 5.84 32.36 -28.54
CA PHE A 365 7.19 32.92 -28.47
C PHE A 365 7.68 33.34 -29.87
N LYS A 366 8.40 34.46 -29.94
CA LYS A 366 9.10 34.88 -31.17
C LYS A 366 10.47 34.19 -31.23
N PHE A 367 10.65 33.28 -32.17
CA PHE A 367 11.92 32.62 -32.41
C PHE A 367 12.77 33.42 -33.42
N ILE A 368 14.07 33.52 -33.16
CA ILE A 368 15.05 34.15 -34.06
C ILE A 368 15.49 33.18 -35.18
N GLY A 369 15.04 31.92 -35.12
CA GLY A 369 15.29 30.87 -36.12
C GLY A 369 14.15 29.84 -36.16
N ASP A 370 14.44 28.63 -36.63
CA ASP A 370 13.46 27.55 -36.69
C ASP A 370 12.91 27.22 -35.29
N LYS A 371 11.62 26.90 -35.24
CA LYS A 371 10.95 26.49 -34.01
C LYS A 371 11.63 25.22 -33.46
N PRO A 372 11.98 25.15 -32.16
CA PRO A 372 12.55 23.95 -31.56
C PRO A 372 11.59 22.77 -31.70
N LYS A 373 12.14 21.61 -32.05
CA LYS A 373 11.43 20.32 -31.99
C LYS A 373 11.74 19.72 -30.62
N LEU A 374 10.72 19.62 -29.76
CA LEU A 374 10.81 18.89 -28.49
C LEU A 374 10.94 17.39 -28.76
#